data_AF-A0A1H3JJ09-F1
#
_entry.id   AF-A0A1H3JJ09-F1
#
_cell.length_a   1.000
_cell.length_b   1.000
_cell.length_c   1.000
_cell.angle_alpha   90.00
_cell.angle_beta   90.00
_cell.angle_gamma   90.00
#
_symmetry.space_group_name_H-M   'P 1'
#
loop_
_entity.id
_entity.type
_entity.pdbx_description
1 polymer ?
#
loop_
_entity_poly.entity_id
_entity_poly.type
_entity_poly.pdbx_seq_one_letter_code
_entity_poly.pdbx_strand_id
1 'polypeptide(L)'
;MICYKCRKEVENAKVCPNCGADLKIFYKVKNLSNVYYNDALEKANARDLSGAVVSLRNSLKFNKYNINARNLLGLVYFELGEFVDALCEWVISKNYQSEDNLANKYLEEIQENQGRLETINHTIKKYNQAYSLCVEGNYDMAAIQLKKLITMDYKMIKSFQLLALVYIKEGKFDQAKKVLREAQKIDTDNPLISRYIKLVIKELKKRPRVKKQSNDTISYMEGNDEIIRPKRFQYYSVGSSILYLIMGLFIGTLAAAFLLLPNAQKNANTEANQKLKSSNETVSMKEGEITSLKAKVKELEGKLKTDGSTADQMQNTKNTYEALLNAYVMYIGKDYVGSGDLLASIDTKYLSENAVNTYNTINAQISDSYMNTLFAQGTASYKKSDYQGAITSLLKVVNKDQAYKAGDAAFYLAQAYAKAGDIASAQKYYQYIVDSFPATKKATTAKNFLMTHPAAPQPAADPNAQQQQADPNAQQQQPVTQ
;
A
#
# COMPACT_ATOMS: atom_id res chain seq x y z
N MET A 1 -15.83 6.04 51.90
CA MET A 1 -16.50 5.03 51.04
C MET A 1 -18.00 5.25 51.09
N ILE A 2 -18.77 4.87 50.07
CA ILE A 2 -20.24 5.08 50.07
C ILE A 2 -20.93 3.76 50.41
N CYS A 3 -21.82 3.77 51.42
CA CYS A 3 -22.58 2.57 51.80
C CYS A 3 -23.50 2.11 50.65
N TYR A 4 -23.42 0.83 50.26
CA TYR A 4 -24.24 0.27 49.18
C TYR A 4 -25.75 0.25 49.50
N LYS A 5 -26.12 0.21 50.79
CA LYS A 5 -27.52 0.12 51.22
C LYS A 5 -28.16 1.50 51.38
N CYS A 6 -27.52 2.42 52.09
CA CYS A 6 -28.11 3.72 52.41
C CYS A 6 -27.48 4.92 51.71
N ARG A 7 -26.49 4.72 50.82
CA ARG A 7 -25.81 5.76 50.02
C ARG A 7 -25.11 6.88 50.81
N LYS A 8 -25.10 6.83 52.15
CA LYS A 8 -24.35 7.79 52.97
C LYS A 8 -22.86 7.49 52.89
N GLU A 9 -22.08 8.55 52.96
CA GLU A 9 -20.64 8.44 53.10
C GLU A 9 -20.30 7.86 54.47
N VAL A 10 -19.39 6.91 54.47
CA VAL A 10 -18.90 6.20 55.65
C VAL A 10 -17.38 6.17 55.54
N GLU A 11 -16.69 6.43 56.64
CA GLU A 11 -15.23 6.29 56.72
C GLU A 11 -14.82 4.81 56.70
N ASN A 12 -13.67 4.47 57.29
CA ASN A 12 -13.12 3.12 57.36
C ASN A 12 -13.87 2.18 58.33
N ALA A 13 -15.20 2.31 58.42
CA ALA A 13 -16.02 1.48 59.28
C ALA A 13 -16.27 0.11 58.64
N LYS A 14 -16.21 -0.95 59.45
CA LYS A 14 -16.55 -2.32 59.02
C LYS A 14 -18.07 -2.55 58.93
N VAL A 15 -18.86 -1.72 59.60
CA VAL A 15 -20.32 -1.74 59.61
C VAL A 15 -20.81 -0.32 59.41
N CYS A 16 -21.85 -0.11 58.61
CA CYS A 16 -22.39 1.21 58.37
C CYS A 16 -23.05 1.77 59.65
N PRO A 17 -22.59 2.90 60.19
CA PRO A 17 -23.14 3.48 61.42
C PRO A 17 -24.59 3.95 61.24
N ASN A 18 -25.03 4.20 60.00
CA ASN A 18 -26.37 4.72 59.72
C ASN A 18 -27.43 3.65 59.42
N CYS A 19 -27.05 2.48 58.89
CA CYS A 19 -28.03 1.46 58.48
C CYS A 19 -27.65 0.01 58.85
N GLY A 20 -26.55 -0.19 59.58
CA GLY A 20 -26.10 -1.50 60.05
C GLY A 20 -25.57 -2.45 58.98
N ALA A 21 -25.44 -2.01 57.72
CA ALA A 21 -24.93 -2.84 56.62
C ALA A 21 -23.48 -3.29 56.85
N ASP A 22 -23.13 -4.54 56.52
CA ASP A 22 -21.76 -5.05 56.60
C ASP A 22 -20.90 -4.50 55.47
N LEU A 23 -19.94 -3.63 55.82
CA LEU A 23 -19.02 -3.00 54.87
C LEU A 23 -17.75 -3.81 54.64
N LYS A 24 -17.54 -4.93 55.36
CA LYS A 24 -16.41 -5.86 55.11
C LYS A 24 -16.41 -6.37 53.67
N ILE A 25 -17.58 -6.46 53.04
CA ILE A 25 -17.70 -6.86 51.63
C ILE A 25 -16.95 -5.92 50.69
N PHE A 26 -16.91 -4.61 50.97
CA PHE A 26 -16.13 -3.66 50.16
C PHE A 26 -14.63 -3.91 50.25
N TYR A 27 -14.12 -4.18 51.45
CA TYR A 27 -12.72 -4.54 51.64
C TYR A 27 -12.37 -5.84 50.93
N LYS A 28 -13.26 -6.84 50.97
CA LYS A 28 -13.07 -8.10 50.22
C LYS A 28 -13.00 -7.85 48.71
N VAL A 29 -13.91 -7.04 48.17
CA VAL A 29 -13.93 -6.68 46.73
C VAL A 29 -12.69 -5.87 46.34
N LYS A 30 -12.28 -4.90 47.15
CA LYS A 30 -11.04 -4.12 46.93
C LYS A 30 -9.80 -5.01 46.98
N ASN A 31 -9.72 -5.94 47.95
CA ASN A 31 -8.62 -6.88 48.05
C ASN A 31 -8.57 -7.82 46.84
N LEU A 32 -9.72 -8.27 46.35
CA LEU A 32 -9.80 -9.08 45.14
C LEU A 32 -9.27 -8.32 43.92
N SER A 33 -9.60 -7.03 43.78
CA SER A 33 -8.99 -6.16 42.76
C SER A 33 -7.46 -6.12 42.87
N ASN A 34 -6.91 -6.00 44.08
CA ASN A 34 -5.46 -5.97 44.31
C ASN A 34 -4.80 -7.31 44.00
N VAL A 35 -5.45 -8.44 44.30
CA VAL A 35 -4.96 -9.78 43.94
C VAL A 35 -4.82 -9.89 42.42
N TYR A 36 -5.85 -9.50 41.67
CA TYR A 36 -5.79 -9.50 40.20
C TYR A 36 -4.75 -8.52 39.63
N TYR A 37 -4.51 -7.38 40.30
CA TYR A 37 -3.44 -6.46 39.92
C TYR A 37 -2.04 -7.07 40.11
N ASN A 38 -1.80 -7.75 41.23
CA ASN A 38 -0.53 -8.42 41.49
C ASN A 38 -0.29 -9.58 40.52
N ASP A 39 -1.30 -10.40 40.26
CA ASP A 39 -1.25 -11.46 39.24
C ASP A 39 -0.95 -10.89 37.83
N ALA A 40 -1.52 -9.72 37.50
CA ALA A 40 -1.19 -9.05 36.26
C ALA A 40 0.26 -8.53 36.20
N LEU A 41 0.80 -8.02 37.31
CA LEU A 41 2.20 -7.60 37.39
C LEU A 41 3.16 -8.79 37.15
N GLU A 42 2.88 -9.94 37.78
CA GLU A 42 3.65 -11.17 37.57
C GLU A 42 3.62 -11.61 36.11
N LYS A 43 2.43 -11.61 35.49
CA LYS A 43 2.26 -11.94 34.07
C LYS A 43 2.97 -10.96 33.14
N ALA A 44 2.84 -9.66 33.39
CA ALA A 44 3.50 -8.63 32.60
C ALA A 44 5.04 -8.77 32.68
N ASN A 45 5.58 -9.07 33.86
CA ASN A 45 7.01 -9.35 34.06
C ASN A 45 7.48 -10.60 33.29
N ALA A 46 6.64 -11.64 33.23
CA ALA A 46 6.88 -12.83 32.42
C ALA A 46 6.64 -12.62 30.90
N ARG A 47 6.25 -11.40 30.48
CA ARG A 47 5.78 -11.07 29.12
C ARG A 47 4.57 -11.90 28.65
N ASP A 48 3.75 -12.39 29.58
CA ASP A 48 2.37 -12.82 29.30
C ASP A 48 1.46 -11.58 29.29
N LEU A 49 1.56 -10.81 28.21
CA LEU A 49 0.85 -9.54 28.08
C LEU A 49 -0.66 -9.79 27.88
N SER A 50 -1.03 -10.81 27.10
CA SER A 50 -2.43 -11.18 26.92
C SER A 50 -3.09 -11.63 28.23
N GLY A 51 -2.40 -12.44 29.04
CA GLY A 51 -2.89 -12.84 30.36
C GLY A 51 -2.94 -11.66 31.34
N ALA A 52 -1.94 -10.77 31.32
CA ALA A 52 -1.96 -9.55 32.12
C ALA A 52 -3.19 -8.67 31.81
N VAL A 53 -3.56 -8.51 30.54
CA VAL A 53 -4.80 -7.79 30.14
C VAL A 53 -6.04 -8.39 30.82
N VAL A 54 -6.18 -9.72 30.81
CA VAL A 54 -7.34 -10.40 31.43
C VAL A 54 -7.38 -10.11 32.94
N SER A 55 -6.24 -10.22 33.62
CA SER A 55 -6.14 -9.97 35.05
C SER A 55 -6.42 -8.51 35.40
N LEU A 56 -5.90 -7.55 34.63
CA LEU A 56 -6.16 -6.11 34.85
C LEU A 56 -7.62 -5.75 34.61
N ARG A 57 -8.25 -6.31 33.56
CA ARG A 57 -9.69 -6.12 33.33
C ARG A 57 -10.51 -6.66 34.50
N ASN A 58 -10.14 -7.80 35.07
CA ASN A 58 -10.78 -8.33 36.29
C ASN A 58 -10.52 -7.41 37.49
N SER A 59 -9.29 -6.92 37.66
CA SER A 59 -8.95 -5.95 38.71
C SER A 59 -9.87 -4.71 38.66
N LEU A 60 -10.06 -4.14 37.46
CA LEU A 60 -10.92 -2.98 37.23
C LEU A 60 -12.41 -3.29 37.33
N LYS A 61 -12.83 -4.54 37.03
CA LYS A 61 -14.20 -5.01 37.24
C LYS A 61 -14.58 -4.99 38.73
N PHE A 62 -13.65 -5.38 39.62
CA PHE A 62 -13.87 -5.33 41.07
C PHE A 62 -13.67 -3.94 41.66
N ASN A 63 -12.71 -3.16 41.14
CA ASN A 63 -12.51 -1.78 41.54
C ASN A 63 -12.11 -0.90 40.35
N LYS A 64 -13.10 -0.19 39.79
CA LYS A 64 -12.87 0.75 38.68
C LYS A 64 -11.95 1.93 39.04
N TYR A 65 -11.77 2.22 40.33
CA TYR A 65 -10.91 3.30 40.84
C TYR A 65 -9.49 2.82 41.15
N ASN A 66 -9.11 1.59 40.79
CA ASN A 66 -7.74 1.14 40.93
C ASN A 66 -6.86 1.79 39.84
N ILE A 67 -6.32 2.97 40.16
CA ILE A 67 -5.50 3.80 39.25
C ILE A 67 -4.26 3.05 38.77
N ASN A 68 -3.59 2.30 39.66
CA ASN A 68 -2.41 1.51 39.32
C ASN A 68 -2.72 0.42 38.28
N ALA A 69 -3.82 -0.31 38.48
CA ALA A 69 -4.26 -1.32 37.52
C ALA A 69 -4.64 -0.70 36.17
N ARG A 70 -5.26 0.49 36.17
CA ARG A 70 -5.65 1.20 34.95
C ARG A 70 -4.42 1.70 34.16
N ASN A 71 -3.45 2.28 34.86
CA ASN A 71 -2.21 2.75 34.26
C ASN A 71 -1.39 1.60 33.67
N LEU A 72 -1.28 0.48 34.41
CA LEU A 72 -0.62 -0.73 33.94
C LEU A 72 -1.34 -1.33 32.73
N LEU A 73 -2.68 -1.31 32.71
CA LEU A 73 -3.45 -1.79 31.56
C LEU A 73 -3.15 -0.96 30.30
N GLY A 74 -3.07 0.36 30.45
CA GLY A 74 -2.67 1.24 29.35
C GLY A 74 -1.27 0.92 28.82
N LEU A 75 -0.29 0.69 29.71
CA LEU A 75 1.07 0.28 29.31
C LEU A 75 1.10 -1.06 28.59
N VAL A 76 0.37 -2.06 29.09
CA VAL A 76 0.28 -3.38 28.47
C VAL A 76 -0.35 -3.29 27.09
N TYR A 77 -1.43 -2.53 26.92
CA TYR A 77 -2.00 -2.27 25.60
C TYR A 77 -1.03 -1.57 24.66
N PHE A 78 -0.28 -0.59 25.17
CA PHE A 78 0.72 0.12 24.39
C PHE A 78 1.82 -0.83 23.88
N GLU A 79 2.31 -1.73 24.73
CA GLU A 79 3.29 -2.76 24.37
C GLU A 79 2.74 -3.80 23.37
N LEU A 80 1.43 -4.09 23.41
CA LEU A 80 0.74 -4.95 22.44
C LEU A 80 0.48 -4.25 21.08
N GLY A 81 0.70 -2.94 21.00
CA GLY A 81 0.36 -2.08 19.86
C GLY A 81 -1.13 -1.73 19.75
N GLU A 82 -1.90 -1.87 20.83
CA GLU A 82 -3.30 -1.46 20.96
C GLU A 82 -3.38 0.00 21.43
N PHE A 83 -2.88 0.92 20.60
CA PHE A 83 -2.63 2.30 21.01
C PHE A 83 -3.88 3.07 21.44
N VAL A 84 -5.03 2.83 20.78
CA VAL A 84 -6.29 3.48 21.11
C VAL A 84 -6.77 3.06 22.50
N ASP A 85 -6.75 1.75 22.78
CA ASP A 85 -7.13 1.21 24.08
C ASP A 85 -6.20 1.74 25.19
N ALA A 86 -4.89 1.84 24.91
CA ALA A 86 -3.91 2.41 25.83
C ALA A 86 -4.25 3.86 26.21
N LEU A 87 -4.48 4.71 25.20
CA LEU A 87 -4.85 6.11 25.40
C LEU A 87 -6.16 6.26 26.18
N CYS A 88 -7.18 5.45 25.84
CA CYS A 88 -8.45 5.45 26.57
C CYS A 88 -8.26 5.17 28.06
N GLU A 89 -7.47 4.16 28.43
CA GLU A 89 -7.25 3.84 29.84
C GLU A 89 -6.53 4.96 30.61
N TRP A 90 -5.53 5.60 30.00
CA TRP A 90 -4.84 6.72 30.63
C TRP A 90 -5.71 7.97 30.74
N VAL A 91 -6.55 8.26 29.74
CA VAL A 91 -7.53 9.36 29.83
C VAL A 91 -8.55 9.12 30.94
N ILE A 92 -9.07 7.88 31.07
CA ILE A 92 -9.99 7.52 32.16
C ILE A 92 -9.26 7.59 33.52
N SER A 93 -8.00 7.16 33.57
CA SER A 93 -7.18 7.26 34.78
C SER A 93 -7.00 8.72 35.23
N LYS A 94 -6.64 9.60 34.30
CA LYS A 94 -6.52 11.06 34.54
C LYS A 94 -7.85 11.68 34.99
N ASN A 95 -8.97 11.22 34.45
CA ASN A 95 -10.29 11.70 34.87
C ASN A 95 -10.62 11.32 36.32
N TYR A 96 -10.26 10.11 36.74
CA TYR A 96 -10.48 9.68 38.13
C TYR A 96 -9.48 10.28 39.12
N GLN A 97 -8.24 10.53 38.69
CA GLN A 97 -7.20 11.15 39.49
C GLN A 97 -6.38 12.10 38.61
N SER A 98 -6.63 13.41 38.76
CA SER A 98 -6.02 14.46 37.95
C SER A 98 -4.59 14.79 38.37
N GLU A 99 -4.31 14.76 39.67
CA GLU A 99 -3.01 15.10 40.27
C GLU A 99 -2.24 13.85 40.68
N ASP A 100 -0.90 13.92 40.63
CA ASP A 100 0.00 12.83 41.00
C ASP A 100 -0.34 11.47 40.34
N ASN A 101 -0.65 11.51 39.04
CA ASN A 101 -1.01 10.33 38.26
C ASN A 101 0.00 10.08 37.13
N LEU A 102 0.59 8.89 37.09
CA LEU A 102 1.52 8.46 36.04
C LEU A 102 0.91 8.55 34.62
N ALA A 103 -0.41 8.44 34.48
CA ALA A 103 -1.10 8.64 33.22
C ALA A 103 -0.81 10.01 32.58
N ASN A 104 -0.63 11.06 33.39
CA ASN A 104 -0.30 12.39 32.87
C ASN A 104 1.02 12.36 32.10
N LYS A 105 2.05 11.76 32.70
CA LYS A 105 3.36 11.60 32.08
C LYS A 105 3.29 10.79 30.77
N TYR A 106 2.55 9.68 30.76
CA TYR A 106 2.40 8.86 29.55
C TYR A 106 1.69 9.61 28.42
N LEU A 107 0.66 10.40 28.75
CA LEU A 107 -0.07 11.22 27.79
C LEU A 107 0.79 12.38 27.26
N GLU A 108 1.56 13.04 28.14
CA GLU A 108 2.49 14.10 27.79
C GLU A 108 3.59 13.59 26.84
N GLU A 109 4.23 12.46 27.16
CA GLU A 109 5.27 11.85 26.29
C GLU A 109 4.76 11.53 24.87
N ILE A 110 3.46 11.23 24.72
CA ILE A 110 2.85 10.98 23.41
C ILE A 110 2.47 12.29 22.72
N GLN A 111 1.99 13.29 23.46
CA GLN A 111 1.58 14.59 22.93
C GLN A 111 2.75 15.46 22.50
N GLU A 112 3.83 15.49 23.29
CA GLU A 112 5.04 16.26 22.99
C GLU A 112 5.74 15.76 21.72
N ASN A 113 5.61 14.46 21.42
CA ASN A 113 6.13 13.88 20.19
C ASN A 113 5.02 13.75 19.14
N GLN A 114 4.64 14.88 18.52
CA GLN A 114 3.62 14.92 17.45
C GLN A 114 3.91 13.90 16.33
N GLY A 115 5.18 13.69 15.97
CA GLY A 115 5.58 12.68 15.00
C GLY A 115 5.26 11.25 15.42
N ARG A 116 5.28 10.93 16.73
CA ARG A 116 4.90 9.62 17.27
C ARG A 116 3.40 9.38 17.15
N LEU A 117 2.57 10.38 17.41
CA LEU A 117 1.11 10.27 17.26
C LEU A 117 0.73 10.08 15.78
N GLU A 118 1.32 10.85 14.87
CA GLU A 118 1.15 10.68 13.43
C GLU A 118 1.55 9.28 12.98
N THR A 119 2.67 8.79 13.52
CA THR A 119 3.18 7.45 13.22
C THR A 119 2.23 6.34 13.69
N ILE A 120 1.67 6.46 14.90
CA ILE A 120 0.66 5.55 15.44
C ILE A 120 -0.58 5.55 14.53
N ASN A 121 -1.09 6.73 14.18
CA ASN A 121 -2.26 6.87 13.30
C ASN A 121 -2.00 6.25 11.92
N HIS A 122 -0.82 6.49 11.33
CA HIS A 122 -0.43 5.91 10.05
C HIS A 122 -0.35 4.38 10.11
N THR A 123 0.17 3.84 11.21
CA THR A 123 0.26 2.40 11.45
C THR A 123 -1.12 1.76 11.50
N ILE A 124 -2.05 2.37 12.23
CA ILE A 124 -3.44 1.91 12.33
C ILE A 124 -4.12 1.96 10.96
N LYS A 125 -3.98 3.06 10.21
CA LYS A 125 -4.55 3.19 8.86
C LYS A 125 -4.03 2.10 7.91
N LYS A 126 -2.71 1.88 7.88
CA LYS A 126 -2.08 0.84 7.04
C LYS A 126 -2.51 -0.57 7.45
N TYR A 127 -2.64 -0.84 8.74
CA TYR A 127 -3.16 -2.13 9.20
C TYR A 127 -4.59 -2.36 8.71
N ASN A 128 -5.46 -1.35 8.84
CA ASN A 128 -6.84 -1.44 8.37
C ASN A 128 -6.91 -1.64 6.85
N GLN A 129 -6.05 -0.98 6.07
CA GLN A 129 -5.91 -1.22 4.63
C GLN A 129 -5.49 -2.66 4.32
N ALA A 130 -4.48 -3.19 5.03
CA ALA A 130 -4.04 -4.56 4.85
C ALA A 130 -5.12 -5.59 5.25
N TYR A 131 -5.92 -5.28 6.27
CA TYR A 131 -7.07 -6.07 6.65
C TYR A 131 -8.15 -6.08 5.55
N SER A 132 -8.51 -4.91 4.98
CA SER A 132 -9.44 -4.84 3.85
C SER A 132 -8.97 -5.65 2.67
N LEU A 133 -7.67 -5.58 2.31
CA LEU A 133 -7.08 -6.42 1.27
C LEU A 133 -7.24 -7.91 1.56
N CYS A 134 -7.11 -8.34 2.82
CA CYS A 134 -7.35 -9.75 3.20
C CYS A 134 -8.82 -10.16 3.00
N VAL A 135 -9.76 -9.27 3.32
CA VAL A 135 -11.21 -9.49 3.15
C VAL A 135 -11.57 -9.58 1.67
N GLU A 136 -10.98 -8.72 0.84
CA GLU A 136 -11.15 -8.69 -0.62
C GLU A 136 -10.48 -9.87 -1.34
N GLY A 137 -9.63 -10.64 -0.65
CA GLY A 137 -8.91 -11.79 -1.22
C GLY A 137 -7.52 -11.47 -1.80
N ASN A 138 -7.06 -10.23 -1.70
CA ASN A 138 -5.78 -9.74 -2.20
C ASN A 138 -4.63 -10.05 -1.23
N TYR A 139 -4.33 -11.34 -1.03
CA TYR A 139 -3.40 -11.83 0.00
C TYR A 139 -1.94 -11.40 -0.18
N ASP A 140 -1.42 -11.39 -1.41
CA ASP A 140 -0.02 -10.99 -1.68
C ASP A 140 0.23 -9.52 -1.33
N MET A 141 -0.67 -8.62 -1.72
CA MET A 141 -0.60 -7.20 -1.37
C MET A 141 -0.73 -6.99 0.14
N ALA A 142 -1.67 -7.69 0.78
CA ALA A 142 -1.82 -7.65 2.22
C ALA A 142 -0.54 -8.10 2.94
N ALA A 143 0.09 -9.19 2.48
CA ALA A 143 1.33 -9.69 3.06
C ALA A 143 2.49 -8.68 2.95
N ILE A 144 2.60 -7.95 1.83
CA ILE A 144 3.59 -6.89 1.65
C ILE A 144 3.37 -5.75 2.64
N GLN A 145 2.12 -5.28 2.78
CA GLN A 145 1.80 -4.19 3.71
C GLN A 145 2.05 -4.60 5.17
N LEU A 146 1.65 -5.81 5.57
CA LEU A 146 1.85 -6.33 6.93
C LEU A 146 3.33 -6.51 7.27
N LYS A 147 4.14 -7.01 6.32
CA LYS A 147 5.60 -7.07 6.51
C LYS A 147 6.19 -5.70 6.78
N LYS A 148 5.78 -4.70 5.99
CA LYS A 148 6.27 -3.33 6.16
C LYS A 148 5.94 -2.79 7.55
N LEU A 149 4.75 -3.09 8.07
CA LEU A 149 4.37 -2.72 9.44
C LEU A 149 5.28 -3.35 10.49
N ILE A 150 5.60 -4.64 10.34
CA ILE A 150 6.48 -5.37 11.26
C ILE A 150 7.91 -4.82 11.21
N THR A 151 8.44 -4.51 10.02
CA THR A 151 9.82 -3.99 9.87
C THR A 151 9.99 -2.58 10.44
N MET A 152 8.91 -1.79 10.50
CA MET A 152 8.95 -0.44 11.10
C MET A 152 8.87 -0.47 12.64
N ASP A 153 9.01 -1.65 13.26
CA ASP A 153 9.07 -1.87 14.73
C ASP A 153 7.84 -1.40 15.53
N TYR A 154 6.67 -1.37 14.88
CA TYR A 154 5.43 -1.29 15.62
C TYR A 154 5.16 -2.69 16.19
N LYS A 155 5.33 -2.87 17.50
CA LYS A 155 5.05 -4.11 18.27
C LYS A 155 3.57 -4.56 18.23
N MET A 156 2.88 -4.28 17.13
CA MET A 156 1.48 -4.56 16.90
C MET A 156 1.27 -6.05 16.63
N ILE A 157 0.91 -6.78 17.68
CA ILE A 157 0.74 -8.23 17.64
C ILE A 157 -0.29 -8.68 16.58
N LYS A 158 -1.36 -7.89 16.41
CA LYS A 158 -2.39 -8.12 15.38
C LYS A 158 -1.80 -8.21 13.97
N SER A 159 -0.76 -7.44 13.65
CA SER A 159 -0.08 -7.50 12.34
C SER A 159 0.62 -8.83 12.11
N PHE A 160 1.29 -9.36 13.14
CA PHE A 160 1.92 -10.69 13.07
C PHE A 160 0.88 -11.80 12.94
N GLN A 161 -0.21 -11.72 13.72
CA GLN A 161 -1.29 -12.71 13.68
C GLN A 161 -1.95 -12.75 12.30
N LEU A 162 -2.24 -11.58 11.71
CA LEU A 162 -2.86 -11.49 10.38
C LEU A 162 -1.90 -11.98 9.29
N LEU A 163 -0.62 -11.58 9.32
CA LEU A 163 0.37 -12.05 8.35
C LEU A 163 0.56 -13.57 8.43
N ALA A 164 0.61 -14.12 9.64
CA ALA A 164 0.70 -15.56 9.83
C ALA A 164 -0.54 -16.28 9.28
N LEU A 165 -1.74 -15.72 9.46
CA LEU A 165 -2.97 -16.27 8.91
C LEU A 165 -2.98 -16.25 7.37
N VAL A 166 -2.52 -15.16 6.76
CA VAL A 166 -2.33 -15.06 5.31
C VAL A 166 -1.40 -16.18 4.81
N TYR A 167 -0.25 -16.36 5.46
CA TYR A 167 0.69 -17.44 5.12
C TYR A 167 0.14 -18.85 5.33
N ILE A 168 -0.65 -19.06 6.37
CA ILE A 168 -1.35 -20.34 6.59
C ILE A 168 -2.31 -20.60 5.43
N LYS A 169 -3.07 -19.59 5.00
CA LYS A 169 -4.03 -19.71 3.89
C LYS A 169 -3.36 -20.01 2.56
N GLU A 170 -2.20 -19.42 2.30
CA GLU A 170 -1.39 -19.66 1.09
C GLU A 170 -0.54 -20.93 1.16
N GLY A 171 -0.60 -21.70 2.25
CA GLY A 171 0.23 -22.89 2.46
C GLY A 171 1.72 -22.59 2.71
N LYS A 172 2.10 -21.34 2.97
CA LYS A 172 3.48 -20.90 3.28
C LYS A 172 3.82 -21.14 4.77
N PHE A 173 3.66 -22.38 5.25
CA PHE A 173 3.77 -22.74 6.67
C PHE A 173 5.13 -22.42 7.32
N ASP A 174 6.24 -22.56 6.60
CA ASP A 174 7.57 -22.21 7.12
C ASP A 174 7.71 -20.72 7.41
N GLN A 175 7.12 -19.87 6.56
CA GLN A 175 7.10 -18.42 6.74
C GLN A 175 6.16 -18.05 7.90
N ALA A 176 4.97 -18.67 7.97
CA ALA A 176 4.04 -18.49 9.09
C ALA A 176 4.71 -18.81 10.43
N LYS A 177 5.45 -19.93 10.52
CA LYS A 177 6.17 -20.33 11.73
C LYS A 177 7.17 -19.26 12.16
N LYS A 178 7.95 -18.70 11.23
CA LYS A 178 8.93 -17.63 11.54
C LYS A 178 8.25 -16.39 12.10
N VAL A 179 7.21 -15.89 11.44
CA VAL A 179 6.44 -14.71 11.88
C VAL A 179 5.85 -14.93 13.27
N LEU A 180 5.27 -16.10 13.54
CA LEU A 180 4.69 -16.43 14.85
C LEU A 180 5.74 -16.52 15.95
N ARG A 181 6.96 -16.98 15.65
CA ARG A 181 8.05 -17.03 16.63
C ARG A 181 8.58 -15.64 16.98
N GLU A 182 8.63 -14.73 16.02
CA GLU A 182 8.93 -13.33 16.32
C GLU A 182 7.84 -12.71 17.20
N ALA A 183 6.57 -13.00 16.91
CA ALA A 183 5.45 -12.51 17.73
C ALA A 183 5.49 -13.03 19.18
N GLN A 184 5.92 -14.28 19.41
CA GLN A 184 6.11 -14.83 20.77
C GLN A 184 7.18 -14.10 21.59
N LYS A 185 8.11 -13.38 20.96
CA LYS A 185 9.08 -12.57 21.72
C LYS A 185 8.44 -11.33 22.35
N ILE A 186 7.30 -10.88 21.79
CA ILE A 186 6.55 -9.72 22.26
C ILE A 186 5.60 -10.14 23.37
N ASP A 187 4.82 -11.20 23.13
CA ASP A 187 3.84 -11.79 24.06
C ASP A 187 3.99 -13.31 24.06
N THR A 188 4.62 -13.82 25.12
CA THR A 188 5.11 -15.21 25.23
C THR A 188 3.96 -16.21 25.21
N ASP A 189 2.89 -15.90 25.97
CA ASP A 189 1.77 -16.81 26.23
C ASP A 189 0.48 -16.41 25.52
N ASN A 190 0.60 -15.68 24.40
CA ASN A 190 -0.56 -15.34 23.58
C ASN A 190 -1.32 -16.60 23.10
N PRO A 191 -2.62 -16.77 23.44
CA PRO A 191 -3.37 -17.97 23.12
C PRO A 191 -3.54 -18.20 21.60
N LEU A 192 -3.72 -17.11 20.84
CA LEU A 192 -3.93 -17.17 19.39
C LEU A 192 -2.63 -17.54 18.66
N ILE A 193 -1.51 -16.93 19.03
CA ILE A 193 -0.20 -17.26 18.45
C ILE A 193 0.12 -18.73 18.74
N SER A 194 -0.06 -19.18 19.98
CA SER A 194 0.13 -20.58 20.37
C SER A 194 -0.74 -21.54 19.56
N ARG A 195 -2.01 -21.18 19.32
CA ARG A 195 -2.92 -21.96 18.46
C ARG A 195 -2.42 -22.02 17.02
N TYR A 196 -2.00 -20.91 16.44
CA TYR A 196 -1.48 -20.87 15.07
C TYR A 196 -0.18 -21.64 14.92
N ILE A 197 0.74 -21.58 15.90
CA ILE A 197 1.98 -22.38 15.89
C ILE A 197 1.64 -23.87 15.90
N LYS A 198 0.71 -24.31 16.76
CA LYS A 198 0.27 -25.72 16.81
C LYS A 198 -0.30 -26.17 15.45
N LEU A 199 -1.14 -25.35 14.82
CA LEU A 199 -1.69 -25.60 13.49
C LEU A 199 -0.59 -25.74 12.43
N VAL A 200 0.33 -24.77 12.37
CA VAL A 200 1.44 -24.74 11.41
C VAL A 200 2.36 -25.95 11.58
N ILE A 201 2.70 -26.33 12.82
CA ILE A 201 3.53 -27.51 13.09
C ILE A 201 2.82 -28.79 12.65
N LYS A 202 1.51 -28.90 12.86
CA LYS A 202 0.73 -30.06 12.42
C LYS A 202 0.78 -30.20 10.90
N GLU A 203 0.61 -29.10 10.15
CA GLU A 203 0.67 -29.14 8.68
C GLU A 203 2.07 -29.41 8.15
N LEU A 204 3.11 -28.86 8.78
CA LEU A 204 4.51 -29.15 8.42
C LEU A 204 4.87 -30.63 8.62
N LYS A 205 4.32 -31.29 9.65
CA LYS A 205 4.54 -32.72 9.90
C LYS A 205 3.89 -33.64 8.87
N LYS A 206 2.80 -33.20 8.22
CA LYS A 206 2.11 -33.97 7.17
C LYS A 206 2.87 -33.95 5.84
N ARG A 207 3.75 -32.96 5.63
CA ARG A 207 4.55 -32.87 4.40
C ARG A 207 5.59 -33.99 4.40
N PRO A 208 5.74 -34.75 3.29
CA PRO A 208 6.83 -35.72 3.18
C PRO A 208 8.16 -35.00 3.36
N ARG A 209 9.05 -35.56 4.21
CA ARG A 209 10.41 -35.06 4.37
C ARG A 209 11.14 -35.20 3.05
N VAL A 210 11.22 -34.12 2.26
CA VAL A 210 12.21 -34.02 1.20
C VAL A 210 13.57 -34.00 1.88
N LYS A 211 14.33 -35.09 1.80
CA LYS A 211 15.72 -35.12 2.25
C LYS A 211 16.46 -33.99 1.51
N LYS A 212 16.95 -33.02 2.27
CA LYS A 212 17.84 -31.98 1.74
C LYS A 212 19.13 -32.71 1.31
N GLN A 213 19.27 -32.95 0.01
CA GLN A 213 20.46 -33.58 -0.56
C GLN A 213 21.62 -32.59 -0.39
N SER A 214 22.55 -32.88 0.51
CA SER A 214 23.81 -32.14 0.58
C SER A 214 24.69 -32.65 -0.57
N ASN A 215 24.87 -31.84 -1.60
CA ASN A 215 25.80 -32.10 -2.68
C ASN A 215 27.25 -31.94 -2.21
N ASP A 216 27.74 -32.81 -1.33
CA ASP A 216 29.16 -32.73 -0.96
C ASP A 216 29.77 -34.03 -0.43
N THR A 217 29.47 -35.18 -1.04
CA THR A 217 30.38 -36.36 -1.06
C THR A 217 29.82 -37.46 -1.95
N ILE A 218 30.66 -38.05 -2.80
CA ILE A 218 30.40 -39.34 -3.44
C ILE A 218 31.46 -40.29 -2.90
N SER A 219 31.05 -41.21 -2.03
CA SER A 219 31.85 -42.34 -1.58
C SER A 219 31.73 -43.48 -2.59
N TYR A 220 32.85 -43.99 -3.10
CA TYR A 220 32.89 -45.28 -3.79
C TYR A 220 33.60 -46.28 -2.88
N MET A 221 32.98 -47.45 -2.69
CA MET A 221 33.54 -48.56 -1.90
C MET A 221 34.14 -49.57 -2.88
N GLU A 222 35.44 -49.82 -2.78
CA GLU A 222 36.07 -51.03 -3.33
C GLU A 222 37.17 -51.46 -2.35
N GLY A 223 36.95 -52.57 -1.65
CA GLY A 223 37.89 -53.10 -0.66
C GLY A 223 37.94 -52.34 0.67
N ASN A 224 38.48 -52.99 1.70
CA ASN A 224 38.28 -52.70 3.13
C ASN A 224 39.00 -51.44 3.69
N ASP A 225 39.16 -50.36 2.91
CA ASP A 225 39.76 -49.09 3.37
C ASP A 225 39.00 -47.85 2.83
N GLU A 226 38.65 -46.92 3.73
CA GLU A 226 38.04 -45.63 3.40
C GLU A 226 39.12 -44.57 3.09
N ILE A 227 39.36 -44.26 1.82
CA ILE A 227 40.36 -43.26 1.42
C ILE A 227 39.70 -41.88 1.26
N ILE A 228 39.91 -41.00 2.24
CA ILE A 228 39.53 -39.58 2.18
C ILE A 228 40.63 -38.81 1.41
N ARG A 229 40.30 -38.29 0.22
CA ARG A 229 41.16 -37.33 -0.50
C ARG A 229 40.51 -35.93 -0.56
N PRO A 230 41.12 -34.86 -0.02
CA PRO A 230 40.74 -33.51 -0.38
C PRO A 230 41.25 -33.18 -1.79
N LYS A 231 40.38 -32.69 -2.69
CA LYS A 231 40.85 -32.11 -3.96
C LYS A 231 41.47 -30.74 -3.69
N ARG A 232 42.76 -30.62 -4.00
CA ARG A 232 43.52 -29.35 -3.99
C ARG A 232 42.89 -28.33 -4.97
N PHE A 233 42.84 -27.10 -4.47
CA PHE A 233 42.80 -25.79 -5.15
C PHE A 233 42.23 -25.72 -6.57
N GLN A 234 41.03 -25.16 -6.68
CA GLN A 234 40.51 -24.61 -7.93
C GLN A 234 40.97 -23.16 -8.11
N TYR A 235 41.34 -22.88 -9.37
CA TYR A 235 41.72 -21.59 -9.95
C TYR A 235 40.70 -20.48 -9.61
N TYR A 236 41.17 -19.34 -9.12
CA TYR A 236 40.35 -18.14 -8.98
C TYR A 236 40.02 -17.58 -10.37
N SER A 237 38.73 -17.51 -10.69
CA SER A 237 38.20 -16.81 -11.86
C SER A 237 38.27 -15.30 -11.66
N VAL A 238 38.67 -14.59 -12.71
CA VAL A 238 38.87 -13.12 -12.82
C VAL A 238 37.66 -12.28 -12.33
N GLY A 239 36.49 -12.88 -12.13
CA GLY A 239 35.29 -12.21 -11.61
C GLY A 239 35.33 -11.80 -10.13
N SER A 240 36.13 -12.45 -9.27
CA SER A 240 36.15 -12.12 -7.84
C SER A 240 36.90 -10.82 -7.51
N SER A 241 37.88 -10.43 -8.33
CA SER A 241 38.64 -9.19 -8.14
C SER A 241 37.82 -7.93 -8.49
N ILE A 242 36.85 -8.05 -9.41
CA ILE A 242 35.95 -6.94 -9.81
C ILE A 242 34.94 -6.63 -8.70
N LEU A 243 34.52 -7.64 -7.94
CA LEU A 243 33.55 -7.49 -6.85
C LEU A 243 34.11 -6.65 -5.69
N TYR A 244 35.40 -6.82 -5.36
CA TYR A 244 36.08 -6.01 -4.34
C TYR A 244 36.28 -4.56 -4.79
N LEU A 245 36.46 -4.33 -6.09
CA LEU A 245 36.58 -2.99 -6.67
C LEU A 245 35.23 -2.22 -6.62
N ILE A 246 34.12 -2.92 -6.87
CA ILE A 246 32.77 -2.37 -6.75
C ILE A 246 32.38 -2.12 -5.28
N MET A 247 32.74 -3.03 -4.37
CA MET A 247 32.53 -2.83 -2.93
C MET A 247 33.38 -1.69 -2.38
N GLY A 248 34.63 -1.52 -2.86
CA GLY A 248 35.48 -0.39 -2.50
C GLY A 248 34.92 0.96 -2.97
N LEU A 249 34.33 1.02 -4.17
CA LEU A 249 33.66 2.21 -4.69
C LEU A 249 32.41 2.58 -3.87
N PHE A 250 31.64 1.58 -3.43
CA PHE A 250 30.47 1.78 -2.57
C PHE A 250 30.85 2.30 -1.18
N ILE A 251 31.93 1.79 -0.60
CA ILE A 251 32.40 2.22 0.72
C ILE A 251 33.02 3.63 0.64
N GLY A 252 33.75 3.95 -0.43
CA GLY A 252 34.31 5.29 -0.65
C GLY A 252 33.25 6.37 -0.88
N THR A 253 32.17 6.05 -1.60
CA THR A 253 31.05 6.98 -1.80
C THR A 253 30.24 7.20 -0.52
N LEU A 254 30.05 6.17 0.30
CA LEU A 254 29.42 6.28 1.62
C LEU A 254 30.26 7.13 2.60
N ALA A 255 31.58 6.98 2.59
CA ALA A 255 32.49 7.78 3.42
C ALA A 255 32.52 9.27 3.01
N ALA A 256 32.52 9.56 1.71
CA ALA A 256 32.46 10.92 1.19
C ALA A 256 31.13 11.62 1.51
N ALA A 257 30.01 10.89 1.44
CA ALA A 257 28.70 11.40 1.85
C ALA A 257 28.69 11.76 3.35
N PHE A 258 29.24 10.89 4.21
CA PHE A 258 29.26 11.09 5.66
C PHE A 258 30.11 12.30 6.09
N LEU A 259 31.20 12.60 5.38
CA LEU A 259 32.08 13.75 5.66
C LEU A 259 31.53 15.09 5.14
N LEU A 260 30.74 15.08 4.07
CA LEU A 260 30.15 16.30 3.47
C LEU A 260 28.78 16.67 4.07
N LEU A 261 28.11 15.73 4.74
CA LEU A 261 26.77 15.87 5.32
C LEU A 261 26.60 16.92 6.44
N PRO A 262 27.55 17.15 7.39
CA PRO A 262 27.26 18.04 8.51
C PRO A 262 27.21 19.52 8.14
N ASN A 263 27.78 19.94 7.01
CA ASN A 263 27.84 21.37 6.62
C ASN A 263 26.64 21.85 5.77
N ALA A 264 25.83 20.94 5.21
CA ALA A 264 24.69 21.27 4.35
C ALA A 264 23.31 21.14 5.05
N GLN A 265 23.25 20.58 6.26
CA GLN A 265 22.00 20.21 6.93
C GLN A 265 21.22 21.35 7.62
N LYS A 266 21.81 22.55 7.81
CA LYS A 266 21.06 23.66 8.42
C LYS A 266 20.03 24.30 7.49
N ASN A 267 20.19 24.19 6.16
CA ASN A 267 19.29 24.84 5.20
C ASN A 267 18.31 23.87 4.51
N ALA A 268 18.61 22.57 4.43
CA ALA A 268 17.77 21.58 3.73
C ALA A 268 16.60 21.02 4.59
N ASN A 269 16.68 21.12 5.93
CA ASN A 269 15.64 20.55 6.80
C ASN A 269 14.33 21.37 6.78
N THR A 270 14.37 22.66 6.46
CA THR A 270 13.17 23.49 6.31
C THR A 270 12.40 23.15 5.04
N GLU A 271 13.10 22.88 3.93
CA GLU A 271 12.49 22.55 2.64
C GLU A 271 11.98 21.09 2.58
N ALA A 272 12.71 20.16 3.21
CA ALA A 272 12.28 18.76 3.35
C ALA A 272 11.07 18.63 4.29
N ASN A 273 11.04 19.36 5.41
CA ASN A 273 9.88 19.37 6.31
C ASN A 273 8.67 20.07 5.70
N GLN A 274 8.85 21.11 4.86
CA GLN A 274 7.75 21.68 4.07
C GLN A 274 7.23 20.72 2.99
N LYS A 275 8.10 19.95 2.31
CA LYS A 275 7.69 18.92 1.34
C LYS A 275 7.06 17.69 2.02
N LEU A 276 7.46 17.35 3.25
CA LEU A 276 6.82 16.31 4.06
C LEU A 276 5.46 16.77 4.56
N LYS A 277 5.34 18.04 5.00
CA LYS A 277 4.09 18.66 5.46
C LYS A 277 3.10 18.84 4.31
N SER A 278 3.54 19.30 3.14
CA SER A 278 2.70 19.35 1.94
C SER A 278 2.35 17.96 1.43
N SER A 279 3.26 16.97 1.45
CA SER A 279 2.92 15.58 1.11
C SER A 279 1.91 14.96 2.08
N ASN A 280 1.98 15.24 3.38
CA ASN A 280 1.00 14.75 4.36
C ASN A 280 -0.36 15.45 4.23
N GLU A 281 -0.39 16.77 4.01
CA GLU A 281 -1.61 17.52 3.72
C GLU A 281 -2.24 17.08 2.40
N THR A 282 -1.41 16.79 1.37
CA THR A 282 -1.89 16.23 0.12
C THR A 282 -2.42 14.82 0.33
N VAL A 283 -1.77 13.95 1.13
CA VAL A 283 -2.28 12.59 1.42
C VAL A 283 -3.63 12.63 2.15
N SER A 284 -3.85 13.58 3.07
CA SER A 284 -5.11 13.72 3.79
C SER A 284 -6.24 14.31 2.93
N MET A 285 -5.94 15.27 2.06
CA MET A 285 -6.87 15.70 1.00
C MET A 285 -7.18 14.54 0.04
N LYS A 286 -6.16 13.72 -0.28
CA LYS A 286 -6.26 12.58 -1.20
C LYS A 286 -7.13 11.43 -0.67
N GLU A 287 -7.17 11.18 0.64
CA GLU A 287 -8.08 10.20 1.26
C GLU A 287 -9.56 10.65 1.24
N GLY A 288 -9.81 11.96 1.35
CA GLY A 288 -11.15 12.55 1.25
C GLY A 288 -11.75 12.39 -0.15
N GLU A 289 -10.96 12.60 -1.19
CA GLU A 289 -11.35 12.40 -2.59
C GLU A 289 -11.65 10.93 -2.91
N ILE A 290 -10.85 9.98 -2.41
CA ILE A 290 -11.16 8.55 -2.56
C ILE A 290 -12.51 8.22 -1.92
N THR A 291 -12.78 8.77 -0.74
CA THR A 291 -14.01 8.52 -0.01
C THR A 291 -15.22 9.09 -0.74
N SER A 292 -15.10 10.28 -1.32
CA SER A 292 -16.18 10.91 -2.10
C SER A 292 -16.44 10.18 -3.42
N LEU A 293 -15.38 9.79 -4.15
CA LEU A 293 -15.50 8.99 -5.37
C LEU A 293 -16.16 7.63 -5.09
N LYS A 294 -15.73 6.92 -4.03
CA LYS A 294 -16.35 5.66 -3.59
C LYS A 294 -17.82 5.83 -3.21
N ALA A 295 -18.16 6.90 -2.48
CA ALA A 295 -19.54 7.19 -2.11
C ALA A 295 -20.42 7.41 -3.35
N LYS A 296 -19.91 8.12 -4.37
CA LYS A 296 -20.64 8.37 -5.61
C LYS A 296 -20.85 7.11 -6.44
N VAL A 297 -19.85 6.24 -6.54
CA VAL A 297 -20.00 4.92 -7.19
C VAL A 297 -21.09 4.09 -6.50
N LYS A 298 -21.09 4.05 -5.16
CA LYS A 298 -22.09 3.32 -4.38
C LYS A 298 -23.51 3.90 -4.52
N GLU A 299 -23.64 5.22 -4.58
CA GLU A 299 -24.92 5.91 -4.82
C GLU A 299 -25.49 5.55 -6.20
N LEU A 300 -24.65 5.62 -7.25
CA LEU A 300 -25.06 5.29 -8.62
C LEU A 300 -25.42 3.81 -8.76
N GLU A 301 -24.71 2.92 -8.07
CA GLU A 301 -25.05 1.49 -8.04
C GLU A 301 -26.42 1.22 -7.38
N GLY A 302 -26.75 1.98 -6.32
CA GLY A 302 -28.06 1.90 -5.67
C GLY A 302 -29.20 2.34 -6.61
N LYS A 303 -29.03 3.47 -7.30
CA LYS A 303 -30.02 4.02 -8.24
C LYS A 303 -30.25 3.13 -9.46
N LEU A 304 -29.21 2.45 -9.95
CA LEU A 304 -29.32 1.50 -11.06
C LEU A 304 -30.17 0.27 -10.75
N LYS A 305 -30.30 -0.11 -9.47
CA LYS A 305 -31.10 -1.25 -9.02
C LYS A 305 -32.59 -0.91 -8.87
N THR A 306 -32.95 0.38 -8.83
CA THR A 306 -34.31 0.84 -8.52
C THR A 306 -35.07 1.40 -9.73
N ASP A 307 -34.40 2.04 -10.69
CA ASP A 307 -35.04 2.67 -11.87
C ASP A 307 -34.45 2.16 -13.19
N GLY A 308 -35.21 1.35 -13.93
CA GLY A 308 -34.79 0.76 -15.21
C GLY A 308 -34.87 1.66 -16.43
N SER A 309 -35.28 2.94 -16.31
CA SER A 309 -35.59 3.82 -17.46
C SER A 309 -34.45 4.77 -17.89
N THR A 310 -33.33 4.83 -17.17
CA THR A 310 -32.14 5.66 -17.49
C THR A 310 -30.81 4.90 -17.36
N ALA A 311 -30.82 3.59 -17.62
CA ALA A 311 -29.72 2.67 -17.34
C ALA A 311 -28.38 3.07 -18.01
N ASP A 312 -28.38 3.48 -19.28
CA ASP A 312 -27.14 3.66 -20.04
C ASP A 312 -26.32 4.89 -19.62
N GLN A 313 -26.97 6.05 -19.42
CA GLN A 313 -26.27 7.25 -18.96
C GLN A 313 -25.77 7.10 -17.52
N MET A 314 -26.56 6.49 -16.63
CA MET A 314 -26.13 6.22 -15.27
C MET A 314 -25.01 5.18 -15.23
N GLN A 315 -25.03 4.16 -16.09
CA GLN A 315 -23.98 3.16 -16.19
C GLN A 315 -22.67 3.76 -16.72
N ASN A 316 -22.73 4.59 -17.76
CA ASN A 316 -21.55 5.31 -18.26
C ASN A 316 -20.98 6.27 -17.22
N THR A 317 -21.86 6.94 -16.44
CA THR A 317 -21.42 7.79 -15.33
C THR A 317 -20.72 6.95 -14.26
N LYS A 318 -21.32 5.84 -13.83
CA LYS A 318 -20.71 4.91 -12.86
C LYS A 318 -19.34 4.42 -13.34
N ASN A 319 -19.24 3.92 -14.56
CA ASN A 319 -17.99 3.41 -15.13
C ASN A 319 -16.90 4.49 -15.17
N THR A 320 -17.27 5.74 -15.50
CA THR A 320 -16.34 6.88 -15.53
C THR A 320 -15.80 7.20 -14.13
N TYR A 321 -16.65 7.18 -13.10
CA TYR A 321 -16.23 7.36 -11.71
C TYR A 321 -15.37 6.19 -11.19
N GLU A 322 -15.68 4.95 -11.57
CA GLU A 322 -14.86 3.78 -11.24
C GLU A 322 -13.48 3.83 -11.92
N ALA A 323 -13.43 4.23 -13.19
CA ALA A 323 -12.18 4.42 -13.92
C ALA A 323 -11.32 5.52 -13.28
N LEU A 324 -11.92 6.65 -12.89
CA LEU A 324 -11.22 7.73 -12.19
C LEU A 324 -10.68 7.27 -10.83
N LEU A 325 -11.48 6.54 -10.06
CA LEU A 325 -11.07 5.99 -8.76
C LEU A 325 -9.91 4.99 -8.93
N ASN A 326 -9.99 4.10 -9.90
CA ASN A 326 -8.93 3.12 -10.15
C ASN A 326 -7.65 3.79 -10.67
N ALA A 327 -7.78 4.79 -11.55
CA ALA A 327 -6.65 5.60 -12.01
C ALA A 327 -5.96 6.31 -10.84
N TYR A 328 -6.74 6.78 -9.87
CA TYR A 328 -6.24 7.40 -8.65
C TYR A 328 -5.49 6.41 -7.76
N VAL A 329 -6.05 5.21 -7.55
CA VAL A 329 -5.40 4.15 -6.78
C VAL A 329 -4.08 3.74 -7.42
N MET A 330 -4.04 3.60 -8.75
CA MET A 330 -2.82 3.32 -9.50
C MET A 330 -1.79 4.45 -9.38
N TYR A 331 -2.23 5.71 -9.46
CA TYR A 331 -1.36 6.88 -9.23
C TYR A 331 -0.72 6.85 -7.84
N ILE A 332 -1.49 6.58 -6.78
CA ILE A 332 -0.94 6.43 -5.42
C ILE A 332 0.00 5.23 -5.32
N GLY A 333 -0.35 4.13 -5.99
CA GLY A 333 0.48 2.95 -6.14
C GLY A 333 1.77 3.17 -6.95
N LYS A 334 1.95 4.38 -7.51
CA LYS A 334 3.03 4.76 -8.44
C LYS A 334 3.04 3.97 -9.74
N ASP A 335 1.93 3.33 -10.08
CA ASP A 335 1.70 2.76 -11.39
C ASP A 335 1.15 3.85 -12.32
N TYR A 336 2.07 4.66 -12.84
CA TYR A 336 1.73 5.78 -13.72
C TYR A 336 1.26 5.31 -15.10
N VAL A 337 1.66 4.11 -15.53
CA VAL A 337 1.23 3.54 -16.82
C VAL A 337 -0.21 3.07 -16.74
N GLY A 338 -0.53 2.24 -15.75
CA GLY A 338 -1.90 1.78 -15.52
C GLY A 338 -2.84 2.95 -15.23
N SER A 339 -2.40 3.92 -14.43
CA SER A 339 -3.17 5.14 -14.16
C SER A 339 -3.45 5.92 -15.45
N GLY A 340 -2.43 6.17 -16.28
CA GLY A 340 -2.60 6.90 -17.53
C GLY A 340 -3.47 6.19 -18.56
N ASP A 341 -3.42 4.85 -18.62
CA ASP A 341 -4.29 4.04 -19.48
C ASP A 341 -5.76 4.17 -19.07
N LEU A 342 -6.06 4.13 -17.77
CA LEU A 342 -7.41 4.35 -17.26
C LEU A 342 -7.87 5.79 -17.50
N LEU A 343 -7.01 6.79 -17.24
CA LEU A 343 -7.36 8.19 -17.51
C LEU A 343 -7.66 8.43 -18.99
N ALA A 344 -6.94 7.77 -19.91
CA ALA A 344 -7.19 7.90 -21.34
C ALA A 344 -8.56 7.35 -21.78
N SER A 345 -9.19 6.49 -20.97
CA SER A 345 -10.53 5.93 -21.23
C SER A 345 -11.67 6.76 -20.63
N ILE A 346 -11.36 7.79 -19.83
CA ILE A 346 -12.35 8.60 -19.12
C ILE A 346 -12.91 9.68 -20.04
N ASP A 347 -14.24 9.70 -20.15
CA ASP A 347 -14.96 10.82 -20.75
C ASP A 347 -15.37 11.82 -19.65
N THR A 348 -14.69 12.97 -19.62
CA THR A 348 -14.87 13.98 -18.57
C THR A 348 -16.28 14.58 -18.55
N LYS A 349 -17.10 14.40 -19.60
CA LYS A 349 -18.48 14.89 -19.62
C LYS A 349 -19.39 14.25 -18.57
N TYR A 350 -19.02 13.05 -18.10
CA TYR A 350 -19.75 12.34 -17.04
C TYR A 350 -19.23 12.65 -15.64
N LEU A 351 -18.20 13.50 -15.51
CA LEU A 351 -17.62 13.87 -14.23
C LEU A 351 -18.21 15.19 -13.71
N SER A 352 -18.41 15.26 -12.40
CA SER A 352 -18.66 16.53 -11.72
C SER A 352 -17.43 17.43 -11.78
N GLU A 353 -17.62 18.74 -11.60
CA GLU A 353 -16.53 19.73 -11.59
C GLU A 353 -15.36 19.34 -10.66
N ASN A 354 -15.67 18.88 -9.44
CA ASN A 354 -14.67 18.40 -8.50
C ASN A 354 -13.91 17.16 -9.03
N ALA A 355 -14.61 16.22 -9.68
CA ALA A 355 -13.98 15.02 -10.23
C ALA A 355 -13.12 15.34 -11.47
N VAL A 356 -13.50 16.35 -12.26
CA VAL A 356 -12.66 16.89 -13.34
C VAL A 356 -11.38 17.51 -12.79
N ASN A 357 -11.45 18.25 -11.68
CA ASN A 357 -10.26 18.80 -11.03
C ASN A 357 -9.31 17.70 -10.53
N THR A 358 -9.86 16.64 -9.94
CA THR A 358 -9.07 15.45 -9.54
C THR A 358 -8.45 14.77 -10.77
N TYR A 359 -9.22 14.55 -11.85
CA TYR A 359 -8.72 14.01 -13.12
C TYR A 359 -7.54 14.83 -13.67
N ASN A 360 -7.70 16.14 -13.78
CA ASN A 360 -6.68 17.06 -14.31
C ASN A 360 -5.40 17.02 -13.46
N THR A 361 -5.56 16.98 -12.13
CA THR A 361 -4.43 16.93 -11.19
C THR A 361 -3.62 15.66 -11.37
N ILE A 362 -4.27 14.48 -11.42
CA ILE A 362 -3.56 13.22 -11.65
C ILE A 362 -2.89 13.25 -13.01
N ASN A 363 -3.64 13.62 -14.06
CA ASN A 363 -3.14 13.63 -15.43
C ASN A 363 -1.88 14.50 -15.56
N ALA A 364 -1.87 15.71 -14.98
CA ALA A 364 -0.70 16.58 -14.97
C ALA A 364 0.50 15.97 -14.23
N GLN A 365 0.27 15.29 -13.10
CA GLN A 365 1.34 14.67 -12.30
C GLN A 365 1.97 13.45 -12.96
N ILE A 366 1.19 12.70 -13.76
CA ILE A 366 1.67 11.45 -14.38
C ILE A 366 2.07 11.60 -15.85
N SER A 367 1.59 12.63 -16.56
CA SER A 367 1.73 12.75 -18.01
C SER A 367 3.18 12.58 -18.48
N ASP A 368 4.15 13.24 -17.83
CA ASP A 368 5.56 13.14 -18.22
C ASP A 368 6.11 11.72 -18.04
N SER A 369 5.79 11.07 -16.92
CA SER A 369 6.25 9.71 -16.64
C SER A 369 5.55 8.68 -17.53
N TYR A 370 4.26 8.87 -17.77
CA TYR A 370 3.43 8.06 -18.66
C TYR A 370 3.98 8.09 -20.10
N MET A 371 4.19 9.30 -20.65
CA MET A 371 4.71 9.48 -22.01
C MET A 371 6.13 8.93 -22.17
N ASN A 372 7.01 9.17 -21.19
CA ASN A 372 8.37 8.61 -21.21
C ASN A 372 8.37 7.09 -21.17
N THR A 373 7.52 6.49 -20.33
CA THR A 373 7.47 5.04 -20.14
C THR A 373 6.89 4.35 -21.37
N LEU A 374 5.79 4.85 -21.93
CA LEU A 374 5.22 4.32 -23.17
C LEU A 374 6.19 4.41 -24.34
N PHE A 375 6.91 5.53 -24.47
CA PHE A 375 7.93 5.69 -25.49
C PHE A 375 9.08 4.68 -25.30
N ALA A 376 9.55 4.48 -24.06
CA ALA A 376 10.58 3.48 -23.75
C ALA A 376 10.11 2.05 -24.03
N GLN A 377 8.87 1.70 -23.69
CA GLN A 377 8.27 0.39 -23.99
C GLN A 377 8.17 0.17 -25.50
N GLY A 378 7.61 1.13 -26.23
CA GLY A 378 7.42 1.03 -27.67
C GLY A 378 8.74 0.90 -28.44
N THR A 379 9.75 1.69 -28.06
CA THR A 379 11.10 1.58 -28.65
C THR A 379 11.81 0.27 -28.26
N ALA A 380 11.58 -0.26 -27.05
CA ALA A 380 12.11 -1.57 -26.65
C ALA A 380 11.45 -2.73 -27.42
N SER A 381 10.12 -2.70 -27.62
CA SER A 381 9.41 -3.67 -28.45
C SER A 381 9.90 -3.62 -29.90
N TYR A 382 10.09 -2.42 -30.45
CA TYR A 382 10.65 -2.24 -31.80
C TYR A 382 12.03 -2.91 -31.94
N LYS A 383 12.92 -2.73 -30.96
CA LYS A 383 14.26 -3.36 -30.94
C LYS A 383 14.21 -4.88 -30.82
N LYS A 384 13.13 -5.43 -30.26
CA LYS A 384 12.90 -6.88 -30.15
C LYS A 384 12.18 -7.46 -31.37
N SER A 385 11.95 -6.66 -32.42
CA SER A 385 11.14 -7.02 -33.59
C SER A 385 9.67 -7.33 -33.29
N ASP A 386 9.19 -6.94 -32.10
CA ASP A 386 7.78 -6.94 -31.75
C ASP A 386 7.14 -5.65 -32.29
N TYR A 387 6.82 -5.66 -33.58
CA TYR A 387 6.32 -4.47 -34.26
C TYR A 387 4.89 -4.11 -33.85
N GLN A 388 4.05 -5.10 -33.54
CA GLN A 388 2.68 -4.84 -33.10
C GLN A 388 2.63 -4.22 -31.69
N GLY A 389 3.48 -4.70 -30.77
CA GLY A 389 3.64 -4.08 -29.46
C GLY A 389 4.23 -2.68 -29.56
N ALA A 390 5.22 -2.47 -30.44
CA ALA A 390 5.79 -1.16 -30.70
C ALA A 390 4.74 -0.16 -31.21
N ILE A 391 3.93 -0.56 -32.19
CA ILE A 391 2.82 0.25 -32.72
C ILE A 391 1.86 0.63 -31.59
N THR A 392 1.44 -0.34 -30.78
CA THR A 392 0.47 -0.12 -29.68
C THR A 392 0.95 0.96 -28.70
N SER A 393 2.19 0.86 -28.22
CA SER A 393 2.72 1.82 -27.23
C SER A 393 3.08 3.17 -27.86
N LEU A 394 3.69 3.19 -29.05
CA LEU A 394 4.11 4.43 -29.72
C LEU A 394 2.92 5.23 -30.22
N LEU A 395 1.86 4.58 -30.71
CA LEU A 395 0.64 5.25 -31.16
C LEU A 395 -0.03 6.04 -30.03
N LYS A 396 -0.05 5.51 -28.80
CA LYS A 396 -0.55 6.23 -27.62
C LYS A 396 0.22 7.52 -27.35
N VAL A 397 1.55 7.51 -27.53
CA VAL A 397 2.39 8.71 -27.38
C VAL A 397 2.10 9.71 -28.49
N VAL A 398 2.10 9.26 -29.74
CA VAL A 398 1.92 10.11 -30.93
C VAL A 398 0.53 10.75 -30.96
N ASN A 399 -0.51 10.05 -30.49
CA ASN A 399 -1.87 10.61 -30.39
C ASN A 399 -2.00 11.72 -29.35
N LYS A 400 -1.15 11.72 -28.32
CA LYS A 400 -1.13 12.76 -27.28
C LYS A 400 -0.20 13.92 -27.65
N ASP A 401 0.98 13.60 -28.17
CA ASP A 401 1.95 14.57 -28.67
C ASP A 401 2.68 13.98 -29.87
N GLN A 402 2.29 14.42 -31.07
CA GLN A 402 2.85 13.95 -32.32
C GLN A 402 4.31 14.40 -32.51
N ALA A 403 4.70 15.52 -31.87
CA ALA A 403 6.04 16.08 -31.92
C ALA A 403 6.95 15.57 -30.80
N TYR A 404 6.47 14.64 -29.96
CA TYR A 404 7.16 14.16 -28.77
C TYR A 404 8.62 13.76 -29.05
N LYS A 405 9.54 14.34 -28.26
CA LYS A 405 11.01 14.22 -28.43
C LYS A 405 11.45 14.52 -29.87
N ALA A 406 11.03 15.67 -30.40
CA ALA A 406 11.33 16.12 -31.76
C ALA A 406 10.98 15.04 -32.82
N GLY A 407 9.77 14.50 -32.70
CA GLY A 407 9.22 13.50 -33.62
C GLY A 407 9.84 12.11 -33.50
N ASP A 408 10.62 11.81 -32.45
CA ASP A 408 11.17 10.47 -32.23
C ASP A 408 10.07 9.40 -32.19
N ALA A 409 8.98 9.66 -31.45
CA ALA A 409 7.88 8.71 -31.32
C ALA A 409 7.21 8.41 -32.66
N ALA A 410 6.92 9.45 -33.45
CA ALA A 410 6.34 9.31 -34.78
C ALA A 410 7.30 8.61 -35.76
N PHE A 411 8.61 8.85 -35.65
CA PHE A 411 9.61 8.17 -36.49
C PHE A 411 9.75 6.68 -36.17
N TYR A 412 9.81 6.30 -34.89
CA TYR A 412 9.81 4.89 -34.50
C TYR A 412 8.48 4.19 -34.84
N LEU A 413 7.36 4.90 -34.75
CA LEU A 413 6.05 4.39 -35.15
C LEU A 413 6.00 4.12 -36.66
N ALA A 414 6.48 5.05 -37.49
CA ALA A 414 6.57 4.87 -38.94
C ALA A 414 7.42 3.65 -39.32
N GLN A 415 8.56 3.48 -38.65
CA GLN A 415 9.41 2.30 -38.83
C GLN A 415 8.73 1.00 -38.40
N ALA A 416 8.01 1.01 -37.27
CA ALA A 416 7.28 -0.15 -36.79
C ALA A 416 6.18 -0.57 -37.78
N TYR A 417 5.39 0.39 -38.30
CA TYR A 417 4.41 0.12 -39.35
C TYR A 417 5.03 -0.43 -40.63
N ALA A 418 6.14 0.15 -41.09
CA ALA A 418 6.85 -0.33 -42.28
C ALA A 418 7.32 -1.78 -42.11
N LYS A 419 7.85 -2.12 -40.93
CA LYS A 419 8.33 -3.48 -40.61
C LYS A 419 7.19 -4.48 -40.34
N ALA A 420 6.03 -4.00 -39.90
CA ALA A 420 4.81 -4.79 -39.76
C ALA A 420 4.09 -5.04 -41.11
N GLY A 421 4.50 -4.35 -42.19
CA GLY A 421 3.91 -4.47 -43.52
C GLY A 421 2.78 -3.47 -43.83
N ASP A 422 2.43 -2.60 -42.88
CA ASP A 422 1.45 -1.52 -43.10
C ASP A 422 2.15 -0.30 -43.72
N ILE A 423 2.39 -0.37 -45.02
CA ILE A 423 3.11 0.66 -45.77
C ILE A 423 2.32 1.97 -45.82
N ALA A 424 0.98 1.93 -45.86
CA ALA A 424 0.15 3.12 -45.93
C ALA A 424 0.25 3.96 -44.64
N SER A 425 0.15 3.31 -43.46
CA SER A 425 0.35 3.99 -42.19
C SER A 425 1.79 4.48 -42.04
N ALA A 426 2.78 3.70 -42.49
CA ALA A 426 4.17 4.12 -42.48
C ALA A 426 4.41 5.39 -43.31
N GLN A 427 3.87 5.45 -44.53
CA GLN A 427 3.96 6.62 -45.42
C GLN A 427 3.38 7.86 -44.74
N LYS A 428 2.21 7.76 -44.10
CA LYS A 428 1.58 8.88 -43.38
C LYS A 428 2.51 9.48 -42.34
N TYR A 429 3.10 8.65 -41.47
CA TYR A 429 3.97 9.15 -40.40
C TYR A 429 5.36 9.57 -40.94
N TYR A 430 5.89 8.92 -41.98
CA TYR A 430 7.12 9.38 -42.63
C TYR A 430 6.94 10.74 -43.32
N GLN A 431 5.82 10.97 -43.98
CA GLN A 431 5.51 12.27 -44.59
C GLN A 431 5.47 13.36 -43.52
N TYR A 432 4.80 13.11 -42.39
CA TYR A 432 4.82 14.02 -41.25
C TYR A 432 6.24 14.36 -40.76
N ILE A 433 7.15 13.37 -40.71
CA ILE A 433 8.54 13.60 -40.31
C ILE A 433 9.29 14.47 -41.33
N VAL A 434 9.03 14.28 -42.62
CA VAL A 434 9.63 15.10 -43.69
C VAL A 434 9.15 16.55 -43.59
N ASP A 435 7.86 16.76 -43.37
CA ASP A 435 7.25 18.09 -43.36
C ASP A 435 7.60 18.86 -42.08
N SER A 436 7.57 18.17 -40.94
CA SER A 436 7.74 18.82 -39.62
C SER A 436 9.18 18.87 -39.12
N PHE A 437 10.05 17.98 -39.61
CA PHE A 437 11.46 17.88 -39.16
C PHE A 437 12.47 17.79 -40.33
N PRO A 438 12.38 18.67 -41.36
CA PRO A 438 13.07 18.52 -42.65
C PRO A 438 14.60 18.48 -42.59
N ALA A 439 15.21 19.11 -41.57
CA ALA A 439 16.66 19.22 -41.40
C ALA A 439 17.27 18.13 -40.50
N THR A 440 16.60 16.97 -40.37
CA THR A 440 17.06 15.88 -39.49
C THR A 440 17.43 14.62 -40.28
N LYS A 441 18.33 13.79 -39.73
CA LYS A 441 18.66 12.47 -40.29
C LYS A 441 17.42 11.57 -40.46
N LYS A 442 16.41 11.76 -39.61
CA LYS A 442 15.12 11.06 -39.67
C LYS A 442 14.35 11.43 -40.94
N ALA A 443 14.30 12.73 -41.29
CA ALA A 443 13.65 13.17 -42.52
C ALA A 443 14.36 12.66 -43.77
N THR A 444 15.70 12.55 -43.78
CA THR A 444 16.42 11.88 -44.88
C THR A 444 16.00 10.41 -45.02
N THR A 445 15.92 9.71 -43.89
CA THR A 445 15.48 8.28 -43.87
C THR A 445 14.03 8.14 -44.34
N ALA A 446 13.15 9.04 -43.90
CA ALA A 446 11.76 9.10 -44.30
C ALA A 446 11.59 9.38 -45.81
N LYS A 447 12.33 10.36 -46.37
CA LYS A 447 12.34 10.65 -47.81
C LYS A 447 12.76 9.42 -48.62
N ASN A 448 13.83 8.75 -48.22
CA ASN A 448 14.30 7.53 -48.91
C ASN A 448 13.25 6.42 -48.87
N PHE A 449 12.55 6.25 -47.74
CA PHE A 449 11.45 5.29 -47.63
C PHE A 449 10.29 5.63 -48.58
N LEU A 450 9.86 6.90 -48.61
CA LEU A 450 8.77 7.36 -49.49
C LEU A 450 9.12 7.22 -50.99
N MET A 451 10.39 7.40 -51.38
CA MET A 451 10.83 7.23 -52.76
C MET A 451 10.88 5.76 -53.19
N THR A 452 11.24 4.86 -52.28
CA THR A 452 11.32 3.41 -52.55
C THR A 452 9.95 2.71 -52.43
N HIS A 453 9.00 3.35 -51.78
CA HIS A 453 7.62 2.89 -51.62
C HIS A 453 6.69 4.07 -51.97
N PRO A 454 6.54 4.42 -53.26
CA PRO A 454 5.66 5.50 -53.68
C PRO A 454 4.20 5.17 -53.36
N ALA A 455 3.45 6.16 -52.88
CA ALA A 455 2.01 6.02 -52.69
C ALA A 455 1.35 5.76 -54.05
N ALA A 456 0.40 4.81 -54.12
CA ALA A 456 -0.44 4.67 -55.30
C ALA A 456 -1.16 6.02 -55.54
N PRO A 457 -1.26 6.50 -56.80
CA PRO A 457 -1.90 7.77 -57.08
C PRO A 457 -3.33 7.75 -56.52
N GLN A 458 -3.61 8.63 -55.55
CA GLN A 458 -4.99 8.87 -55.12
C GLN A 458 -5.75 9.49 -56.30
N PRO A 459 -6.99 9.04 -56.61
CA PRO A 459 -7.85 9.76 -57.52
C PRO A 459 -8.00 11.20 -57.00
N ALA A 460 -7.83 12.19 -57.89
CA ALA A 460 -7.97 13.59 -57.56
C ALA A 460 -9.28 13.83 -56.79
N ALA A 461 -9.18 14.44 -55.60
CA ALA A 461 -10.36 14.87 -54.86
C ALA A 461 -11.12 15.91 -55.70
N ASP A 462 -12.37 15.61 -56.01
CA ASP A 462 -13.32 16.53 -56.63
C ASP A 462 -13.49 17.77 -55.72
N PRO A 463 -13.23 19.00 -56.21
CA PRO A 463 -13.33 20.23 -55.41
C PRO A 463 -14.75 20.52 -54.86
N ASN A 464 -15.79 19.79 -55.26
CA ASN A 464 -17.18 20.09 -54.92
C ASN A 464 -17.77 19.35 -53.70
N ALA A 465 -17.00 18.61 -52.90
CA ALA A 465 -17.55 17.86 -51.76
C ALA A 465 -17.78 18.67 -50.47
N GLN A 466 -17.67 20.00 -50.48
CA GLN A 466 -18.02 20.87 -49.35
C GLN A 466 -19.30 21.66 -49.63
N GLN A 467 -20.45 20.99 -49.61
CA GLN A 467 -21.74 21.62 -49.33
C GLN A 467 -22.78 20.54 -48.99
N GLN A 468 -22.84 20.16 -47.71
CA GLN A 468 -24.06 19.72 -47.02
C GLN A 468 -23.74 19.57 -45.52
N GLN A 469 -23.72 20.70 -44.82
CA GLN A 469 -24.04 20.71 -43.39
C GLN A 469 -25.55 20.51 -43.28
N ALA A 470 -25.98 19.39 -42.70
CA ALA A 470 -27.37 19.15 -42.34
C ALA A 470 -27.63 19.66 -40.92
N ASP A 471 -28.59 20.57 -40.85
CA ASP A 471 -29.25 21.20 -39.71
C ASP A 471 -29.81 20.17 -38.69
N PRO A 472 -29.55 20.29 -37.37
CA PRO A 472 -30.05 19.33 -36.38
C PRO A 472 -31.53 19.49 -35.98
N ASN A 473 -32.32 20.40 -36.57
CA ASN A 473 -33.72 20.60 -36.18
C ASN A 473 -34.71 20.36 -37.33
N ALA A 474 -35.12 19.10 -37.52
CA ALA A 474 -36.37 18.78 -38.21
C ALA A 474 -37.05 17.57 -37.54
N GLN A 475 -38.05 17.88 -36.72
CA GLN A 475 -38.93 16.95 -36.03
C GLN A 475 -39.73 16.12 -37.06
N GLN A 476 -39.70 14.79 -36.91
CA GLN A 476 -40.59 13.90 -37.66
C GLN A 476 -42.00 13.96 -37.05
N GLN A 477 -42.89 14.71 -37.71
CA GLN A 477 -44.33 14.48 -37.63
C GLN A 477 -44.68 13.35 -38.61
N GLN A 478 -45.26 12.27 -38.08
CA GLN A 478 -45.90 11.22 -38.88
C GLN A 478 -47.19 11.74 -39.50
N PRO A 479 -47.49 11.45 -40.78
CA PRO A 479 -48.82 11.64 -41.32
C PRO A 479 -49.68 10.37 -41.13
N VAL A 480 -50.91 10.62 -40.68
CA VAL A 480 -52.04 9.68 -40.66
C VAL A 480 -52.56 9.48 -42.07
N THR A 481 -52.78 8.22 -42.49
CA THR A 481 -53.81 7.68 -43.43
C THR A 481 -53.37 6.27 -43.87
N GLN A 482 -54.17 5.21 -43.95
CA GLN A 482 -55.61 4.93 -43.78
C GLN A 482 -55.76 3.58 -43.10
#